data_AF-A0A3D0V2L2-F1
#
_entry.id   AF-A0A3D0V2L2-F1
#
_cell.length_a   1.000
_cell.length_b   1.000
_cell.length_c   1.000
_cell.angle_alpha   90.00
_cell.angle_beta   90.00
_cell.angle_gamma   90.00
#
_symmetry.space_group_name_H-M   'P 1'
#
loop_
_entity.id
_entity.type
_entity.pdbx_description
1 polymer ?
#
loop_
_entity_poly.entity_id
_entity_poly.type
_entity_poly.pdbx_seq_one_letter_code
_entity_poly.pdbx_strand_id
1 'polypeptide(L)' 'SIWEEKAFNEMIGGGVDKAEFVRRVNAMELSLPAKIHVAVPANQVCGSKIVTD' A
#
# COMPACT_ATOMS: atom_id res chain seq x y z
N SER A 1 5.32 -9.80 14.16
CA SER A 1 5.77 -8.95 15.28
C SER A 1 6.79 -7.94 14.78
N ILE A 2 7.09 -6.88 15.54
CA ILE A 2 8.08 -5.86 15.12
C ILE A 2 9.45 -6.49 14.84
N TRP A 3 9.84 -7.49 15.63
CA TRP A 3 11.10 -8.21 15.43
C TRP A 3 11.11 -9.03 14.14
N GLU A 4 10.02 -9.74 13.85
CA GLU A 4 9.88 -10.53 12.62
C GLU A 4 9.94 -9.63 11.37
N GLU A 5 9.23 -8.49 11.35
CA GLU A 5 9.27 -7.56 10.21
C GLU A 5 10.66 -6.95 10.01
N LYS A 6 11.37 -6.60 11.09
CA LYS A 6 12.74 -6.09 10.99
C LYS A 6 13.72 -7.12 10.42
N ALA A 7 13.54 -8.39 10.77
CA ALA A 7 14.43 -9.47 10.35
C ALA A 7 14.12 -9.98 8.94
N PHE A 8 12.84 -10.11 8.59
CA PHE A 8 12.40 -10.93 7.45
C PHE A 8 11.59 -10.18 6.39
N ASN A 9 11.24 -8.91 6.58
CA ASN A 9 10.48 -8.19 5.55
C ASN A 9 11.33 -7.98 4.29
N GLU A 10 10.90 -8.55 3.17
CA GLU A 10 11.66 -8.51 1.90
C GLU A 10 11.81 -7.11 1.32
N MET A 11 10.96 -6.16 1.72
CA MET A 11 10.94 -4.80 1.20
C MET A 11 11.76 -3.83 2.04
N ILE A 12 11.72 -3.95 3.38
CA ILE A 12 12.30 -2.99 4.33
C ILE A 12 13.15 -3.61 5.44
N GLY A 13 13.18 -4.94 5.55
CA GLY A 13 13.96 -5.67 6.54
C GLY A 13 15.45 -5.75 6.18
N GLY A 14 16.26 -6.33 7.06
CA GLY A 14 17.66 -6.65 6.76
C GLY A 14 18.60 -5.45 6.55
N GLY A 15 18.23 -4.26 7.02
CA GLY A 15 19.06 -3.06 6.89
C GLY A 15 18.93 -2.32 5.56
N VAL A 16 17.85 -2.57 4.81
CA VAL A 16 17.50 -1.80 3.59
C VAL A 16 17.39 -0.32 3.92
N ASP A 17 18.07 0.52 3.14
CA ASP A 17 17.99 1.97 3.25
C ASP A 17 16.81 2.55 2.46
N LYS A 18 16.60 3.86 2.63
CA LYS A 18 15.51 4.58 1.95
C LYS A 18 15.61 4.51 0.42
N ALA A 19 16.82 4.58 -0.14
CA ALA A 19 17.01 4.63 -1.58
C ALA A 19 16.66 3.29 -2.23
N GLU A 20 17.10 2.20 -1.60
CA GLU A 20 16.82 0.85 -2.05
C GLU A 20 15.33 0.51 -1.92
N PHE A 21 14.67 0.93 -0.83
CA PHE A 21 13.21 0.78 -0.71
C PHE A 21 12.45 1.49 -1.83
N VAL A 22 12.78 2.76 -2.10
CA VAL A 22 12.13 3.55 -3.17
C VAL A 22 12.35 2.90 -4.54
N ARG A 23 13.57 2.41 -4.82
CA ARG A 23 13.88 1.70 -6.05
C ARG A 23 13.01 0.46 -6.22
N ARG A 24 12.87 -0.37 -5.18
CA ARG A 24 12.05 -1.59 -5.22
C ARG A 24 10.58 -1.28 -5.44
N VAL A 25 10.03 -0.29 -4.73
CA VAL A 25 8.61 0.10 -4.87
C VAL A 25 8.31 0.65 -6.26
N ASN A 26 9.18 1.51 -6.81
CA ASN A 26 8.97 2.06 -8.15
C ASN A 26 9.12 1.02 -9.26
N ALA A 27 9.88 -0.05 -9.02
CA ALA A 27 10.02 -1.17 -9.95
C ALA A 27 8.85 -2.17 -9.89
N MET A 28 7.88 -2.00 -8.98
CA MET A 28 6.72 -2.87 -8.94
C MET A 28 5.76 -2.56 -10.08
N GLU A 29 5.59 -3.52 -10.98
CA GLU A 29 4.56 -3.47 -12.01
C GLU A 29 3.25 -4.06 -11.45
N LEU A 30 2.40 -3.20 -10.92
CA LEU A 30 1.07 -3.57 -10.43
C LEU A 30 -0.02 -3.03 -11.35
N SER A 31 -1.01 -3.87 -11.63
CA SER A 31 -2.23 -3.43 -12.30
C SER A 31 -3.01 -2.45 -11.43
N LEU A 32 -3.83 -1.61 -12.07
CA LEU A 32 -4.72 -0.70 -11.36
C LEU A 32 -5.58 -1.47 -10.33
N PRO A 33 -5.63 -1.03 -9.05
CA PRO A 33 -6.37 -1.78 -8.03
C PRO A 33 -7.86 -1.88 -8.38
N ALA A 34 -8.38 -3.11 -8.39
CA ALA A 34 -9.71 -3.43 -8.92
C ALA A 34 -10.88 -2.61 -8.32
N LYS A 35 -10.73 -2.10 -7.08
CA LYS A 35 -11.77 -1.35 -6.37
C LYS A 35 -11.42 0.12 -6.11
N ILE A 36 -10.35 0.65 -6.71
CA ILE A 36 -9.87 2.00 -6.38
C ILE A 36 -10.95 3.08 -6.57
N HIS A 37 -11.71 3.01 -7.66
CA HIS A 37 -12.75 4.00 -7.99
C HIS A 37 -14.00 3.91 -7.11
N VAL A 38 -14.19 2.81 -6.38
CA VAL A 38 -15.33 2.62 -5.47
C VAL A 38 -14.91 2.86 -4.03
N ALA A 39 -13.79 2.25 -3.63
CA ALA A 39 -13.31 2.28 -2.26
C ALA A 39 -12.75 3.65 -1.87
N VAL A 40 -12.04 4.37 -2.75
CA VAL A 40 -11.47 5.66 -2.39
C VAL A 40 -12.56 6.69 -2.09
N PRO A 41 -13.55 6.93 -2.96
CA PRO A 41 -14.62 7.89 -2.65
C PRO A 41 -15.43 7.49 -1.41
N ALA A 42 -15.77 6.20 -1.25
CA ALA A 42 -16.52 5.74 -0.08
C ALA A 42 -15.73 5.90 1.23
N ASN A 43 -14.43 5.57 1.24
CA ASN A 43 -13.59 5.67 2.43
C ASN A 43 -13.27 7.12 2.81
N GLN A 44 -13.25 8.05 1.84
CA GLN A 44 -13.10 9.49 2.11
C GLN A 44 -14.24 10.07 2.95
N VAL A 45 -15.43 9.46 2.88
CA VAL A 45 -16.61 9.83 3.66
C VAL A 45 -16.90 8.81 4.78
N CYS A 46 -15.86 8.16 5.32
CA CYS A 46 -15.98 7.18 6.40
C CYS A 46 -16.94 6.01 6.10
N GLY A 47 -17.03 5.60 4.83
CA GLY A 47 -17.88 4.48 4.41
C GLY A 47 -19.37 4.82 4.31
N SER A 48 -19.75 6.10 4.42
CA SER A 48 -21.11 6.53 4.11
C SER A 48 -21.43 6.17 2.65
N LYS A 49 -22.53 5.44 2.43
CA LYS A 49 -23.00 5.10 1.08
C LYS A 49 -23.09 6.39 0.28
N ILE A 50 -22.36 6.47 -0.84
CA ILE A 50 -22.64 7.47 -1.87
C ILE A 50 -24.02 7.10 -2.39
N VAL A 51 -25.06 7.71 -1.83
CA VAL A 51 -26.41 7.66 -2.38
C VAL A 51 -26.36 8.60 -3.56
N THR A 52 -26.22 8.05 -4.76
CA THR A 52 -26.61 8.76 -5.98
C THR A 52 -28.12 8.69 -6.05
N ASP A 53 -28.79 9.81 -5.73
CA ASP A 53 -30.19 10.04 -6.10
C ASP A 53 -30.35 10.05 -7.62
#